data_AF-A0A3D3CEJ8-F1
#
_entry.id   AF-A0A3D3CEJ8-F1
#
_cell.length_a   1.000
_cell.length_b   1.000
_cell.length_c   1.000
_cell.angle_alpha   90.00
_cell.angle_beta   90.00
_cell.angle_gamma   90.00
#
_symmetry.space_group_name_H-M   'P 1'
#
loop_
_entity.id
_entity.type
_entity.pdbx_description
1 polymer ?
#
loop_
_entity_poly.entity_id
_entity_poly.type
_entity_poly.pdbx_seq_one_letter_code
_entity_poly.pdbx_strand_id
1 'polypeptide(L)'
;PRAARLLASSRLRVLVALSGAFALCLYGAFEAQWYRTSRVELRTALLPAGVEHLRIAHLSDVHLGWLIQERQLDAMLDAVRAAEPHMLVITGDLVDGEMEAREAEVELFRSLNLPYGVYAVTGNHEYHAGIGQALAFFERSGIRVLRNEALEVGGITLAGVDDRSARRYGGAAAGGEEQLLASLSPHRFAVLLKHQPTVEPSSVGQFDLQLSGHTHRGQIWPFYWATRLVYDYRPGLRTVGAPN
;
A
#
# COMPACT_ATOMS: atom_id res chain seq x y z
N PRO A 1 -33.67 31.65 -14.13
CA PRO A 1 -34.16 33.05 -14.04
C PRO A 1 -34.12 33.75 -12.65
N ARG A 2 -33.43 33.23 -11.62
CA ARG A 2 -33.00 34.03 -10.43
C ARG A 2 -31.52 33.80 -10.09
N ALA A 3 -31.02 32.56 -10.24
CA ALA A 3 -29.60 32.21 -10.13
C ALA A 3 -28.68 32.97 -11.10
N ALA A 4 -29.14 33.25 -12.33
CA ALA A 4 -28.36 33.96 -13.33
C ALA A 4 -28.08 35.45 -12.98
N ARG A 5 -28.88 36.06 -12.10
CA ARG A 5 -28.64 37.43 -11.58
C ARG A 5 -27.75 37.45 -10.34
N LEU A 6 -27.68 36.35 -9.58
CA LEU A 6 -26.85 36.21 -8.38
C LEU A 6 -25.35 36.14 -8.70
N LEU A 7 -24.96 35.82 -9.94
CA LEU A 7 -23.55 35.78 -10.35
C LEU A 7 -23.16 36.98 -11.23
N ALA A 8 -23.94 38.06 -11.26
CA ALA A 8 -23.64 39.24 -12.10
C ALA A 8 -22.40 40.02 -11.63
N SER A 9 -22.17 40.09 -10.31
CA SER A 9 -21.00 40.76 -9.73
C SER A 9 -19.78 39.84 -9.73
N SER A 10 -18.65 40.34 -10.25
CA SER A 10 -17.36 39.64 -10.21
C SER A 10 -16.93 39.29 -8.78
N ARG A 11 -17.19 40.19 -7.82
CA ARG A 11 -16.90 39.96 -6.39
C ARG A 11 -17.69 38.78 -5.83
N LEU A 12 -18.97 38.67 -6.18
CA LEU A 12 -19.82 37.57 -5.71
C LEU A 12 -19.43 36.24 -6.36
N ARG A 13 -19.02 36.23 -7.65
CA ARG A 13 -18.45 35.04 -8.29
C ARG A 13 -17.19 34.55 -7.60
N VAL A 14 -16.26 35.47 -7.27
CA VAL A 14 -15.03 35.14 -6.55
C VAL A 14 -15.36 34.60 -5.15
N LEU A 15 -16.26 35.23 -4.40
CA LEU A 15 -16.65 34.76 -3.07
C LEU A 15 -17.29 33.36 -3.10
N VAL A 16 -18.14 33.09 -4.09
CA VAL A 16 -18.76 31.77 -4.27
C VAL A 16 -17.68 30.73 -4.63
N ALA A 17 -16.75 31.06 -5.51
CA ALA A 17 -15.65 30.15 -5.88
C ALA A 17 -14.74 29.85 -4.68
N LEU A 18 -14.34 30.87 -3.91
CA LEU A 18 -13.50 30.69 -2.73
C LEU A 18 -14.21 29.90 -1.62
N SER A 19 -15.48 30.21 -1.36
CA SER A 19 -16.28 29.46 -0.38
C SER A 19 -16.47 28.01 -0.80
N GLY A 20 -16.71 27.75 -2.09
CA GLY A 20 -16.82 26.41 -2.64
C GLY A 20 -15.52 25.63 -2.54
N ALA A 21 -14.38 26.25 -2.89
CA ALA A 21 -13.06 25.65 -2.75
C ALA A 21 -12.73 25.32 -1.28
N PHE A 22 -13.01 26.25 -0.37
CA PHE A 22 -12.82 26.04 1.07
C PHE A 22 -13.68 24.89 1.61
N ALA A 23 -14.96 24.83 1.23
CA ALA A 23 -15.85 23.73 1.59
C ALA A 23 -15.36 22.38 1.04
N LEU A 24 -14.84 22.35 -0.20
CA LEU A 24 -14.21 21.16 -0.77
C LEU A 24 -12.99 20.71 0.03
N CYS A 25 -12.12 21.63 0.44
CA CYS A 25 -10.97 21.30 1.27
C CYS A 25 -11.38 20.74 2.63
N LEU A 26 -12.39 21.35 3.30
CA LEU A 26 -12.92 20.84 4.57
C LEU A 26 -13.53 19.45 4.42
N TYR A 27 -14.30 19.22 3.36
CA TYR A 27 -14.88 17.91 3.07
C TYR A 27 -13.78 16.87 2.80
N GLY A 28 -12.78 17.21 1.99
CA GLY A 28 -11.65 16.32 1.72
C GLY A 28 -10.85 15.98 2.99
N ALA A 29 -10.62 16.95 3.86
CA ALA A 29 -9.97 16.73 5.16
C ALA A 29 -10.81 15.84 6.08
N PHE A 30 -12.14 16.00 6.08
CA PHE A 30 -13.05 15.14 6.85
C PHE A 30 -13.08 13.70 6.31
N GLU A 31 -13.26 13.50 5.00
CA GLU A 31 -13.28 12.17 4.37
C GLU A 31 -11.97 11.42 4.59
N ALA A 32 -10.82 12.12 4.53
CA ALA A 32 -9.50 11.53 4.75
C ALA A 32 -9.30 10.95 6.17
N GLN A 33 -10.17 11.27 7.13
CA GLN A 33 -10.11 10.70 8.49
C GLN A 33 -10.69 9.28 8.57
N TRP A 34 -11.41 8.82 7.54
CA TRP A 34 -12.12 7.54 7.55
C TRP A 34 -11.46 6.53 6.61
N TYR A 35 -10.82 5.53 7.19
CA TYR A 35 -10.41 4.35 6.44
C TYR A 35 -11.56 3.34 6.34
N ARG A 36 -11.55 2.50 5.30
CA ARG A 36 -12.53 1.43 5.11
C ARG A 36 -11.80 0.11 4.96
N THR A 37 -12.20 -0.87 5.75
CA THR A 37 -11.72 -2.25 5.60
C THR A 37 -12.46 -2.94 4.46
N SER A 38 -11.72 -3.60 3.57
CA SER A 38 -12.28 -4.44 2.50
C SER A 38 -11.79 -5.87 2.67
N ARG A 39 -12.65 -6.84 2.38
CA ARG A 39 -12.30 -8.27 2.42
C ARG A 39 -12.46 -8.87 1.03
N VAL A 40 -11.42 -9.57 0.59
CA VAL A 40 -11.42 -10.36 -0.65
C VAL A 40 -11.11 -11.79 -0.28
N GLU A 41 -11.89 -12.73 -0.81
CA GLU A 41 -11.67 -14.17 -0.63
C GLU A 41 -11.21 -14.76 -1.96
N LEU A 42 -10.08 -15.47 -1.94
CA LEU A 42 -9.54 -16.19 -3.07
C LEU A 42 -9.53 -17.68 -2.74
N ARG A 43 -9.85 -18.52 -3.72
CA ARG A 43 -9.84 -19.98 -3.59
C ARG A 43 -8.70 -20.53 -4.41
N THR A 44 -7.90 -21.40 -3.81
CA THR A 44 -6.76 -22.04 -4.47
C THR A 44 -6.57 -23.45 -3.92
N ALA A 45 -6.07 -24.35 -4.76
CA ALA A 45 -5.62 -25.69 -4.37
C ALA A 45 -4.13 -25.72 -3.97
N LEU A 46 -3.43 -24.59 -4.06
CA LEU A 46 -1.98 -24.47 -3.83
C LEU A 46 -1.60 -24.19 -2.37
N LEU A 47 -2.56 -24.16 -1.44
CA LEU A 47 -2.24 -24.09 -0.02
C LEU A 47 -1.64 -25.43 0.47
N PRO A 48 -0.73 -25.41 1.46
CA PRO A 48 -0.18 -26.63 2.02
C PRO A 48 -1.24 -27.57 2.57
N ALA A 49 -0.96 -28.88 2.53
CA ALA A 49 -1.82 -29.87 3.16
C ALA A 49 -2.04 -29.55 4.66
N GLY A 50 -3.31 -29.52 5.08
CA GLY A 50 -3.70 -29.19 6.45
C GLY A 50 -3.91 -27.69 6.74
N VAL A 51 -3.65 -26.80 5.79
CA VAL A 51 -3.98 -25.37 5.92
C VAL A 51 -5.34 -25.11 5.28
N GLU A 52 -6.38 -24.91 6.11
CA GLU A 52 -7.74 -24.62 5.61
C GLU A 52 -7.85 -23.22 4.99
N HIS A 53 -7.19 -22.23 5.60
CA HIS A 53 -7.20 -20.86 5.10
C HIS A 53 -5.96 -20.09 5.56
N LEU A 54 -5.58 -19.09 4.77
CA LEU A 54 -4.55 -18.12 5.13
C LEU A 54 -5.15 -16.72 5.02
N ARG A 55 -5.01 -15.92 6.09
CA ARG A 55 -5.48 -14.53 6.11
C ARG A 55 -4.30 -13.58 6.12
N ILE A 56 -4.27 -12.69 5.14
CA ILE A 56 -3.26 -11.65 4.98
C ILE A 56 -3.96 -10.30 5.18
N ALA A 57 -3.53 -9.52 6.17
CA ALA A 57 -3.87 -8.11 6.22
C ALA A 57 -2.94 -7.35 5.27
N HIS A 58 -3.49 -6.42 4.50
CA HIS A 58 -2.75 -5.63 3.53
C HIS A 58 -2.91 -4.15 3.85
N LEU A 59 -1.79 -3.47 4.12
CA LEU A 59 -1.68 -2.03 4.26
C LEU A 59 -0.79 -1.47 3.15
N SER A 60 -1.02 -0.21 2.77
CA SER A 60 -0.22 0.48 1.76
C SER A 60 -0.46 1.98 1.85
N ASP A 61 0.52 2.79 1.44
CA ASP A 61 0.37 4.24 1.26
C ASP A 61 -0.19 4.92 2.54
N VAL A 62 0.39 4.54 3.69
CA VAL A 62 0.02 5.09 5.00
C VAL A 62 0.61 6.48 5.18
N HIS A 63 1.82 6.73 4.63
CA HIS A 63 2.55 8.00 4.75
C HIS A 63 2.63 8.50 6.19
N LEU A 64 3.08 7.63 7.10
CA LEU A 64 3.37 8.01 8.48
C LEU A 64 4.40 9.14 8.46
N GLY A 65 4.03 10.28 9.02
CA GLY A 65 4.77 11.52 8.85
C GLY A 65 4.06 12.67 9.55
N TRP A 66 3.88 13.79 8.85
CA TRP A 66 3.25 14.97 9.45
C TRP A 66 1.73 14.85 9.54
N LEU A 67 1.10 14.29 8.51
CA LEU A 67 -0.36 14.16 8.40
C LEU A 67 -0.89 12.96 9.18
N ILE A 68 -0.29 11.78 8.97
CA ILE A 68 -0.61 10.55 9.68
C ILE A 68 0.41 10.38 10.80
N GLN A 69 -0.09 10.27 12.02
CA GLN A 69 0.71 10.15 13.24
C GLN A 69 0.23 8.95 14.05
N GLU A 70 0.84 8.72 15.20
CA GLU A 70 0.56 7.62 16.13
C GLU A 70 -0.92 7.26 16.27
N ARG A 71 -1.80 8.22 16.59
CA ARG A 71 -3.24 7.94 16.82
C ARG A 71 -3.94 7.34 15.60
N GLN A 72 -3.61 7.81 14.41
CA GLN A 72 -4.19 7.30 13.16
C GLN A 72 -3.62 5.92 12.84
N LEU A 73 -2.32 5.72 13.05
CA LEU A 73 -1.68 4.42 12.89
C LEU A 73 -2.28 3.38 13.84
N ASP A 74 -2.46 3.71 15.12
CA ASP A 74 -3.04 2.79 16.10
C ASP A 74 -4.45 2.35 15.71
N ALA A 75 -5.30 3.28 15.26
CA ALA A 75 -6.64 2.94 14.76
C ALA A 75 -6.60 2.00 13.54
N MET A 76 -5.65 2.20 12.60
CA MET A 76 -5.45 1.28 11.48
C MET A 76 -4.99 -0.09 11.96
N LEU A 77 -4.06 -0.15 12.91
CA LEU A 77 -3.55 -1.40 13.48
C LEU A 77 -4.59 -2.12 14.34
N ASP A 78 -5.51 -1.42 15.00
CA ASP A 78 -6.69 -2.00 15.64
C ASP A 78 -7.58 -2.71 14.64
N ALA A 79 -7.80 -2.13 13.46
CA ALA A 79 -8.55 -2.78 12.40
C ALA A 79 -7.82 -4.01 11.83
N VAL A 80 -6.48 -3.97 11.78
CA VAL A 80 -5.66 -5.14 11.45
C VAL A 80 -5.82 -6.22 12.52
N ARG A 81 -5.70 -5.89 13.80
CA ARG A 81 -5.88 -6.82 14.93
C ARG A 81 -7.27 -7.47 14.90
N ALA A 82 -8.32 -6.67 14.73
CA ALA A 82 -9.70 -7.13 14.67
C ALA A 82 -10.00 -8.04 13.47
N ALA A 83 -9.18 -7.99 12.41
CA ALA A 83 -9.30 -8.88 11.28
C ALA A 83 -8.70 -10.27 11.53
N GLU A 84 -7.97 -10.47 12.64
CA GLU A 84 -7.28 -11.70 13.03
C GLU A 84 -6.42 -12.32 11.90
N PRO A 85 -5.50 -11.55 11.27
CA PRO A 85 -4.68 -12.05 10.19
C PRO A 85 -3.57 -12.96 10.70
N HIS A 86 -3.10 -13.85 9.83
CA HIS A 86 -1.90 -14.64 10.10
C HIS A 86 -0.62 -13.83 9.85
N MET A 87 -0.65 -12.87 8.91
CA MET A 87 0.44 -11.93 8.62
C MET A 87 -0.09 -10.57 8.18
N LEU A 88 0.74 -9.54 8.33
CA LEU A 88 0.53 -8.22 7.75
C LEU A 88 1.57 -8.00 6.64
N VAL A 89 1.11 -7.55 5.47
CA VAL A 89 1.97 -7.10 4.37
C VAL A 89 1.75 -5.62 4.10
N ILE A 90 2.84 -4.89 3.89
CA ILE A 90 2.84 -3.45 3.63
C ILE A 90 3.47 -3.19 2.26
N THR A 91 2.70 -2.67 1.30
CA THR A 91 3.18 -2.54 -0.09
C THR A 91 3.74 -1.15 -0.41
N GLY A 92 4.62 -0.65 0.45
CA GLY A 92 5.34 0.61 0.26
C GLY A 92 4.59 1.86 0.71
N ASP A 93 5.32 2.98 0.73
CA ASP A 93 4.86 4.29 1.20
C ASP A 93 4.24 4.22 2.61
N LEU A 94 4.90 3.47 3.50
CA LEU A 94 4.55 3.43 4.92
C LEU A 94 5.01 4.71 5.61
N VAL A 95 6.17 5.24 5.25
CA VAL A 95 6.82 6.36 5.95
C VAL A 95 7.13 7.54 5.03
N ASP A 96 6.89 8.74 5.57
CA ASP A 96 7.09 10.05 4.95
C ASP A 96 7.94 10.95 5.86
N GLY A 97 9.19 11.18 5.46
CA GLY A 97 10.08 12.13 6.14
C GLY A 97 10.89 11.53 7.29
N GLU A 98 11.01 12.29 8.39
CA GLU A 98 11.91 12.00 9.51
C GLU A 98 11.37 10.90 10.45
N MET A 99 12.16 9.83 10.62
CA MET A 99 11.78 8.61 11.36
C MET A 99 12.64 8.32 12.61
N GLU A 100 13.59 9.18 12.96
CA GLU A 100 14.44 8.97 14.14
C GLU A 100 13.66 9.10 15.48
N ALA A 101 12.63 9.95 15.54
CA ALA A 101 11.87 10.23 16.77
C ALA A 101 10.46 9.63 16.78
N ARG A 102 10.31 8.36 16.36
CA ARG A 102 9.02 7.66 16.14
C ARG A 102 8.84 6.41 16.99
N GLU A 103 9.34 6.44 18.22
CA GLU A 103 9.37 5.25 19.10
C GLU A 103 7.97 4.76 19.50
N ALA A 104 6.98 5.66 19.62
CA ALA A 104 5.61 5.24 19.89
C ALA A 104 5.06 4.41 18.73
N GLU A 105 5.27 4.85 17.48
CA GLU A 105 4.84 4.12 16.29
C GLU A 105 5.61 2.80 16.08
N VAL A 106 6.89 2.75 16.45
CA VAL A 106 7.68 1.51 16.51
C VAL A 106 7.00 0.50 17.45
N GLU A 107 6.66 0.91 18.67
CA GLU A 107 6.03 0.03 19.66
C GLU A 107 4.64 -0.46 19.21
N LEU A 108 3.88 0.38 18.51
CA LEU A 108 2.61 -0.04 17.92
C LEU A 108 2.78 -1.24 16.96
N PHE A 109 3.79 -1.21 16.08
CA PHE A 109 4.09 -2.35 15.22
C PHE A 109 4.63 -3.56 15.99
N ARG A 110 5.52 -3.35 16.96
CA ARG A 110 6.09 -4.43 17.78
C ARG A 110 5.03 -5.16 18.60
N SER A 111 3.95 -4.47 18.97
CA SER A 111 2.81 -5.06 19.68
C SER A 111 1.98 -6.02 18.83
N LEU A 112 2.16 -6.02 17.49
CA LEU A 112 1.46 -6.94 16.59
C LEU A 112 2.05 -8.35 16.69
N ASN A 113 1.44 -9.17 17.54
CA ASN A 113 1.80 -10.58 17.64
C ASN A 113 1.06 -11.41 16.57
N LEU A 114 1.56 -11.39 15.34
CA LEU A 114 1.00 -12.16 14.22
C LEU A 114 1.75 -13.48 14.03
N PRO A 115 1.06 -14.62 13.80
CA PRO A 115 1.67 -15.95 13.65
C PRO A 115 2.84 -16.01 12.66
N TYR A 116 2.75 -15.23 11.59
CA TYR A 116 3.73 -15.20 10.51
C TYR A 116 4.42 -13.84 10.36
N GLY A 117 4.21 -12.90 11.29
CA GLY A 117 4.92 -11.62 11.33
C GLY A 117 4.43 -10.56 10.34
N VAL A 118 5.28 -9.53 10.16
CA VAL A 118 5.00 -8.34 9.35
C VAL A 118 6.07 -8.18 8.27
N TYR A 119 5.63 -8.01 7.03
CA TYR A 119 6.50 -7.86 5.87
C TYR A 119 6.21 -6.56 5.13
N ALA A 120 7.23 -5.96 4.52
CA ALA A 120 7.07 -4.77 3.70
C ALA A 120 7.88 -4.85 2.41
N VAL A 121 7.45 -4.11 1.40
CA VAL A 121 8.32 -3.66 0.30
C VAL A 121 8.44 -2.15 0.37
N THR A 122 9.49 -1.58 -0.21
CA THR A 122 9.64 -0.12 -0.31
C THR A 122 8.65 0.44 -1.31
N GLY A 123 8.18 1.66 -1.08
CA GLY A 123 7.59 2.53 -2.09
C GLY A 123 8.57 3.63 -2.50
N ASN A 124 8.08 4.62 -3.25
CA ASN A 124 8.94 5.72 -3.69
C ASN A 124 9.19 6.74 -2.58
N HIS A 125 8.29 6.86 -1.60
CA HIS A 125 8.46 7.80 -0.50
C HIS A 125 9.55 7.39 0.47
N GLU A 126 9.80 6.09 0.68
CA GLU A 126 10.95 5.64 1.46
C GLU A 126 12.28 6.14 0.86
N TYR A 127 12.39 6.19 -0.47
CA TYR A 127 13.56 6.76 -1.15
C TYR A 127 13.61 8.28 -1.08
N HIS A 128 12.46 8.95 -1.20
CA HIS A 128 12.38 10.41 -1.12
C HIS A 128 12.75 10.93 0.28
N ALA A 129 12.28 10.25 1.32
CA ALA A 129 12.57 10.56 2.71
C ALA A 129 14.03 10.22 3.07
N GLY A 130 14.53 9.11 2.55
CA GLY A 130 15.88 8.62 2.81
C GLY A 130 15.83 7.15 3.19
N ILE A 131 16.28 6.29 2.29
CA ILE A 131 16.10 4.84 2.44
C ILE A 131 16.72 4.28 3.73
N GLY A 132 17.82 4.85 4.20
CA GLY A 132 18.48 4.41 5.43
C GLY A 132 17.61 4.55 6.68
N GLN A 133 16.97 5.72 6.86
CA GLN A 133 16.09 5.96 8.01
C GLN A 133 14.80 5.13 7.94
N ALA A 134 14.26 4.94 6.73
CA ALA A 134 13.08 4.10 6.52
C ALA A 134 13.36 2.63 6.87
N LEU A 135 14.47 2.07 6.37
CA LEU A 135 14.88 0.71 6.70
C LEU A 135 15.18 0.54 8.20
N ALA A 136 15.84 1.53 8.82
CA ALA A 136 16.08 1.51 10.26
C ALA A 136 14.77 1.54 11.06
N PHE A 137 13.77 2.32 10.63
CA PHE A 137 12.45 2.32 11.25
C PHE A 137 11.76 0.97 11.12
N PHE A 138 11.78 0.36 9.93
CA PHE A 138 11.21 -0.97 9.71
C PHE A 138 11.87 -2.04 10.58
N GLU A 139 13.20 -2.03 10.66
CA GLU A 139 13.96 -2.94 11.51
C GLU A 139 13.57 -2.80 13.00
N ARG A 140 13.56 -1.56 13.54
CA ARG A 140 13.14 -1.31 14.93
C ARG A 140 11.70 -1.77 15.18
N SER A 141 10.82 -1.56 14.21
CA SER A 141 9.40 -1.96 14.24
C SER A 141 9.17 -3.47 14.12
N GLY A 142 10.20 -4.28 13.89
CA GLY A 142 10.06 -5.72 13.67
C GLY A 142 9.46 -6.08 12.30
N ILE A 143 9.54 -5.15 11.33
CA ILE A 143 9.03 -5.34 9.97
C ILE A 143 10.16 -5.85 9.09
N ARG A 144 9.98 -7.01 8.46
CA ARG A 144 10.94 -7.54 7.49
C ARG A 144 10.70 -6.96 6.10
N VAL A 145 11.67 -6.19 5.61
CA VAL A 145 11.61 -5.62 4.27
C VAL A 145 12.12 -6.63 3.24
N LEU A 146 11.35 -6.86 2.18
CA LEU A 146 11.71 -7.71 1.05
C LEU A 146 12.12 -6.82 -0.12
N ARG A 147 13.37 -6.94 -0.57
CA ARG A 147 13.93 -6.10 -1.65
C ARG A 147 14.51 -7.00 -2.72
N ASN A 148 13.68 -7.36 -3.70
CA ASN A 148 13.98 -8.38 -4.71
C ASN A 148 14.32 -9.74 -4.09
N GLU A 149 13.55 -10.10 -3.06
CA GLU A 149 13.74 -11.30 -2.27
C GLU A 149 12.43 -12.09 -2.16
N ALA A 150 12.55 -13.41 -2.01
CA ALA A 150 11.43 -14.27 -1.70
C ALA A 150 11.74 -15.14 -0.48
N LEU A 151 10.70 -15.46 0.28
CA LEU A 151 10.76 -16.43 1.36
C LEU A 151 9.50 -17.28 1.42
N GLU A 152 9.62 -18.42 2.09
CA GLU A 152 8.49 -19.27 2.43
C GLU A 152 7.95 -18.89 3.81
N VAL A 153 6.65 -18.59 3.89
CA VAL A 153 5.97 -18.22 5.14
C VAL A 153 4.52 -18.65 5.09
N GLY A 154 4.01 -19.28 6.16
CA GLY A 154 2.66 -19.84 6.18
C GLY A 154 2.42 -20.89 5.08
N GLY A 155 3.50 -21.45 4.54
CA GLY A 155 3.53 -22.40 3.43
C GLY A 155 3.16 -21.85 2.05
N ILE A 156 3.09 -20.52 1.93
CA ILE A 156 3.07 -19.80 0.66
C ILE A 156 4.45 -19.17 0.39
N THR A 157 4.71 -18.86 -0.88
CA THR A 157 5.87 -18.07 -1.27
C THR A 157 5.48 -16.59 -1.22
N LEU A 158 6.21 -15.80 -0.43
CA LEU A 158 6.07 -14.34 -0.38
C LEU A 158 7.28 -13.71 -1.05
N ALA A 159 7.07 -13.07 -2.20
CA ALA A 159 8.10 -12.44 -3.02
C ALA A 159 7.90 -10.92 -3.02
N GLY A 160 8.92 -10.15 -2.67
CA GLY A 160 8.86 -8.69 -2.65
C GLY A 160 9.85 -8.06 -3.60
N VAL A 161 9.39 -7.08 -4.38
CA VAL A 161 10.20 -6.33 -5.35
C VAL A 161 10.47 -4.92 -4.83
N ASP A 162 11.71 -4.50 -4.91
CA ASP A 162 12.17 -3.15 -4.53
C ASP A 162 11.54 -2.10 -5.47
N ASP A 163 11.20 -0.90 -4.98
CA ASP A 163 10.55 0.10 -5.83
C ASP A 163 11.51 0.57 -6.93
N ARG A 164 10.97 0.90 -8.11
CA ARG A 164 11.77 1.38 -9.25
C ARG A 164 12.60 2.63 -8.93
N SER A 165 12.19 3.43 -7.94
CA SER A 165 12.91 4.60 -7.45
C SER A 165 14.31 4.25 -6.95
N ALA A 166 14.54 3.03 -6.48
CA ALA A 166 15.84 2.44 -6.19
C ALA A 166 16.95 2.83 -7.18
N ARG A 167 16.65 2.73 -8.49
CA ARG A 167 17.60 3.04 -9.58
C ARG A 167 18.03 4.50 -9.59
N ARG A 168 17.11 5.41 -9.25
CA ARG A 168 17.37 6.87 -9.23
C ARG A 168 18.25 7.26 -8.05
N TYR A 169 18.17 6.52 -6.94
CA TYR A 169 18.91 6.79 -5.71
C TYR A 169 20.20 5.94 -5.60
N GLY A 170 20.67 5.39 -6.73
CA GLY A 170 21.96 4.69 -6.81
C GLY A 170 22.00 3.34 -6.11
N GLY A 171 20.86 2.81 -5.66
CA GLY A 171 20.78 1.54 -4.96
C GLY A 171 19.62 0.73 -5.48
N ALA A 172 19.89 -0.21 -6.40
CA ALA A 172 18.96 -1.28 -6.73
C ALA A 172 19.41 -2.55 -6.02
N ALA A 173 18.52 -3.20 -5.28
CA ALA A 173 18.80 -4.56 -4.80
C ALA A 173 19.09 -5.47 -6.00
N ALA A 174 20.04 -6.41 -5.82
CA ALA A 174 20.46 -7.31 -6.88
C ALA A 174 19.29 -8.21 -7.32
N GLY A 175 19.22 -8.48 -8.61
CA GLY A 175 18.12 -9.25 -9.19
C GLY A 175 16.88 -8.38 -9.43
N GLY A 176 16.38 -8.35 -10.68
CA GLY A 176 15.10 -7.72 -10.98
C GLY A 176 13.93 -8.65 -10.70
N GLU A 177 12.69 -8.14 -10.83
CA GLU A 177 11.45 -8.92 -10.72
C GLU A 177 11.48 -10.20 -11.57
N GLU A 178 11.94 -10.13 -12.81
CA GLU A 178 12.02 -11.30 -13.69
C GLU A 178 12.92 -12.40 -13.13
N GLN A 179 14.08 -12.04 -12.56
CA GLN A 179 15.01 -13.00 -11.99
C GLN A 179 14.48 -13.57 -10.68
N LEU A 180 13.81 -12.75 -9.87
CA LEU A 180 13.13 -13.17 -8.65
C LEU A 180 12.03 -14.19 -8.97
N LEU A 181 11.14 -13.86 -9.90
CA LEU A 181 10.01 -14.71 -10.27
C LEU A 181 10.45 -16.03 -10.90
N ALA A 182 11.49 -16.00 -11.74
CA ALA A 182 12.08 -17.21 -12.32
C ALA A 182 12.71 -18.15 -11.28
N SER A 183 13.01 -17.66 -10.07
CA SER A 183 13.58 -18.46 -8.97
C SER A 183 12.52 -19.11 -8.07
N LEU A 184 11.23 -18.77 -8.24
CA LEU A 184 10.17 -19.26 -7.36
C LEU A 184 9.83 -20.73 -7.63
N SER A 185 9.38 -21.41 -6.58
CA SER A 185 8.92 -22.79 -6.69
C SER A 185 7.51 -22.84 -7.32
N PRO A 186 7.28 -23.61 -8.40
CA PRO A 186 5.99 -23.62 -9.11
C PRO A 186 4.86 -24.36 -8.37
N HIS A 187 5.12 -24.92 -7.19
CA HIS A 187 4.18 -25.80 -6.46
C HIS A 187 3.59 -25.16 -5.19
N ARG A 188 3.74 -23.85 -5.03
CA ARG A 188 3.20 -23.09 -3.91
C ARG A 188 2.46 -21.87 -4.42
N PHE A 189 1.45 -21.46 -3.66
CA PHE A 189 0.77 -20.20 -3.93
C PHE A 189 1.78 -19.06 -3.76
N ALA A 190 2.00 -18.29 -4.81
CA ALA A 190 2.98 -17.20 -4.82
C ALA A 190 2.29 -15.84 -4.74
N VAL A 191 2.62 -15.09 -3.68
CA VAL A 191 2.17 -13.71 -3.46
C VAL A 191 3.32 -12.76 -3.80
N LEU A 192 3.10 -11.93 -4.82
CA LEU A 192 4.01 -10.88 -5.25
C LEU A 192 3.63 -9.55 -4.60
N LEU A 193 4.53 -8.97 -3.81
CA LEU A 193 4.40 -7.66 -3.21
C LEU A 193 5.14 -6.62 -4.06
N LYS A 194 4.42 -5.59 -4.51
CA LYS A 194 4.97 -4.46 -5.27
C LYS A 194 4.34 -3.18 -4.79
N HIS A 195 5.08 -2.09 -4.73
CA HIS A 195 4.45 -0.79 -4.52
C HIS A 195 3.65 -0.35 -5.76
N GLN A 196 4.28 -0.47 -6.93
CA GLN A 196 3.66 -0.11 -8.21
C GLN A 196 2.65 -1.17 -8.66
N PRO A 197 1.41 -0.80 -9.04
CA PRO A 197 0.37 -1.76 -9.44
C PRO A 197 0.56 -2.35 -10.84
N THR A 198 1.62 -1.94 -11.53
CA THR A 198 1.94 -2.42 -12.88
C THR A 198 2.39 -3.88 -12.85
N VAL A 199 1.78 -4.72 -13.68
CA VAL A 199 2.27 -6.09 -13.94
C VAL A 199 3.13 -6.07 -15.20
N GLU A 200 4.37 -6.53 -15.10
CA GLU A 200 5.24 -6.66 -16.27
C GLU A 200 4.75 -7.84 -17.14
N PRO A 201 4.75 -7.73 -18.48
CA PRO A 201 4.30 -8.82 -19.35
C PRO A 201 5.04 -10.15 -19.12
N SER A 202 6.33 -10.09 -18.79
CA SER A 202 7.14 -11.28 -18.48
C SER A 202 6.72 -11.96 -17.17
N SER A 203 6.13 -11.23 -16.23
CA SER A 203 5.72 -11.74 -14.91
C SER A 203 4.39 -12.49 -14.94
N VAL A 204 3.61 -12.36 -16.03
CA VAL A 204 2.29 -12.98 -16.14
C VAL A 204 2.41 -14.51 -16.09
N GLY A 205 1.70 -15.14 -15.16
CA GLY A 205 1.74 -16.58 -14.94
C GLY A 205 2.88 -17.08 -14.04
N GLN A 206 3.72 -16.17 -13.52
CA GLN A 206 4.79 -16.52 -12.57
C GLN A 206 4.42 -16.28 -11.10
N PHE A 207 3.21 -15.76 -10.82
CA PHE A 207 2.66 -15.55 -9.49
C PHE A 207 1.14 -15.75 -9.52
N ASP A 208 0.54 -16.01 -8.36
CA ASP A 208 -0.91 -16.24 -8.24
C ASP A 208 -1.67 -14.98 -7.77
N LEU A 209 -1.04 -14.15 -6.95
CA LEU A 209 -1.61 -12.91 -6.43
C LEU A 209 -0.55 -11.80 -6.39
N GLN A 210 -0.85 -10.65 -6.98
CA GLN A 210 -0.09 -9.43 -6.71
C GLN A 210 -0.86 -8.53 -5.74
N LEU A 211 -0.18 -8.02 -4.71
CA LEU A 211 -0.67 -6.97 -3.84
C LEU A 211 0.16 -5.71 -4.07
N SER A 212 -0.53 -4.58 -4.25
CA SER A 212 0.12 -3.31 -4.58
C SER A 212 -0.67 -2.06 -4.22
N GLY A 213 0.04 -0.93 -4.11
CA GLY A 213 -0.46 0.39 -3.72
C GLY A 213 -0.23 1.48 -4.78
N HIS A 214 0.43 2.57 -4.38
CA HIS A 214 0.92 3.72 -5.15
C HIS A 214 -0.14 4.66 -5.73
N THR A 215 -1.30 4.15 -6.10
CA THR A 215 -2.35 4.96 -6.74
C THR A 215 -3.27 5.64 -5.74
N HIS A 216 -3.13 5.32 -4.45
CA HIS A 216 -3.99 5.77 -3.35
C HIS A 216 -5.50 5.59 -3.60
N ARG A 217 -5.93 4.83 -4.61
CA ARG A 217 -7.31 4.90 -5.13
C ARG A 217 -7.73 6.35 -5.45
N GLY A 218 -6.81 7.31 -5.65
CA GLY A 218 -7.12 8.74 -5.68
C GLY A 218 -7.88 9.23 -4.44
N GLN A 219 -7.43 8.78 -3.26
CA GLN A 219 -7.92 8.85 -1.87
C GLN A 219 -8.97 9.92 -1.49
N ILE A 220 -8.99 11.07 -2.15
CA ILE A 220 -9.89 12.19 -1.84
C ILE A 220 -10.74 12.52 -3.07
N TRP A 221 -12.05 12.62 -2.91
CA TRP A 221 -12.91 13.15 -3.97
C TRP A 221 -12.57 14.64 -4.21
N PRO A 222 -12.32 15.10 -5.46
CA PRO A 222 -12.52 14.42 -6.74
C PRO A 222 -11.24 13.81 -7.38
N PHE A 223 -10.10 13.77 -6.67
CA PHE A 223 -8.83 13.24 -7.20
C PHE A 223 -8.91 11.78 -7.68
N TYR A 224 -9.88 11.00 -7.18
CA TYR A 224 -10.28 9.72 -7.78
C TYR A 224 -10.45 9.78 -9.31
N TRP A 225 -11.03 10.85 -9.84
CA TRP A 225 -11.24 11.01 -11.28
C TRP A 225 -9.96 11.38 -12.02
N ALA A 226 -9.08 12.16 -11.38
CA ALA A 226 -7.80 12.53 -11.96
C ALA A 226 -6.84 11.33 -12.02
N THR A 227 -6.77 10.51 -10.96
CA THR A 227 -5.94 9.30 -10.97
C THR A 227 -6.40 8.31 -12.02
N ARG A 228 -7.71 8.21 -12.30
CA ARG A 228 -8.27 7.39 -13.39
C ARG A 228 -7.88 7.83 -14.80
N LEU A 229 -7.41 9.06 -14.99
CA LEU A 229 -6.94 9.54 -16.30
C LEU A 229 -5.46 9.21 -16.53
N VAL A 230 -4.69 8.98 -15.46
CA VAL A 230 -3.24 8.76 -15.51
C VAL A 230 -2.89 7.29 -15.33
N TYR A 231 -3.61 6.59 -14.45
CA TYR A 231 -3.39 5.18 -14.14
C TYR A 231 -4.55 4.33 -14.66
N ASP A 232 -4.23 3.30 -15.44
CA ASP A 232 -5.22 2.33 -15.96
C ASP A 232 -5.70 1.32 -14.90
N TYR A 233 -5.23 1.46 -13.65
CA TYR A 233 -5.54 0.54 -12.56
C TYR A 233 -6.73 1.04 -11.74
N ARG A 234 -7.81 0.26 -11.77
CA ARG A 234 -8.96 0.47 -10.88
C ARG A 234 -8.68 -0.17 -9.52
N PRO A 235 -9.10 0.46 -8.41
CA PRO A 235 -9.06 -0.18 -7.10
C PRO A 235 -9.88 -1.47 -7.10
N GLY A 236 -9.35 -2.53 -6.50
CA GLY A 236 -10.03 -3.82 -6.35
C GLY A 236 -9.26 -4.97 -7.00
N LEU A 237 -9.91 -6.14 -7.08
CA LEU A 237 -9.34 -7.35 -7.64
C LEU A 237 -9.47 -7.36 -9.17
N ARG A 238 -8.37 -7.67 -9.87
CA ARG A 238 -8.31 -7.81 -11.32
C ARG A 238 -7.60 -9.10 -11.69
N THR A 239 -8.19 -9.85 -12.62
CA THR A 239 -7.53 -11.01 -13.23
C THR A 239 -6.50 -10.54 -14.25
N VAL A 240 -5.30 -11.10 -14.18
CA VAL A 240 -4.20 -10.85 -15.12
C VAL A 240 -3.77 -12.20 -15.69
N GLY A 241 -3.78 -12.32 -17.02
CA GLY A 241 -3.63 -13.62 -17.68
C GLY A 241 -4.90 -14.46 -17.69
N ALA A 242 -4.81 -15.70 -18.18
CA ALA A 242 -5.90 -16.67 -18.09
C ALA A 242 -5.98 -17.24 -16.67
N PRO A 243 -7.18 -17.47 -16.11
CA PRO A 243 -7.31 -18.21 -14.86
C PRO A 243 -6.77 -19.64 -15.05
N ASN A 244 -5.94 -20.09 -14.12
CA ASN A 244 -5.55 -21.50 -14.01
C ASN A 244 -6.73 -22.36 -13.54
#